data_AF-A0A2E2WW97-F1
#
_entry.id   AF-A0A2E2WW97-F1
#
_cell.length_a   1.000
_cell.length_b   1.000
_cell.length_c   1.000
_cell.angle_alpha   90.00
_cell.angle_beta   90.00
_cell.angle_gamma   90.00
#
_symmetry.space_group_name_H-M   'P 1'
#
loop_
_entity.id
_entity.type
_entity.pdbx_description
1 polymer ?
#
loop_
_entity_poly.entity_id
_entity_poly.type
_entity_poly.pdbx_seq_one_letter_code
_entity_poly.pdbx_strand_id
1 'polypeptide(L)'
;MTKFLKLKYLCLVVILLFCVSCLTKKVWNQSYKENFNQFLISQNGNMVVFLGSKYHYIFHDNTKTLERLLKWPNRRNLFINTQETKFNLKSNNIVTGHVTVESFYNNMPERDHEFLRSLGFKKKNKYMAPKIKLMMKGKRYLPRADLGYDIPQFQRPYVIPIYYQGDTIDNIKKIAITPITIAADSTIIIGKIILSPFRGQ
;
A
#
# COMPACT_ATOMS: atom_id res chain seq x y z
N MET A 1 -41.27 -22.24 -42.30
CA MET A 1 -40.10 -21.36 -42.50
C MET A 1 -39.81 -20.42 -41.32
N THR A 2 -40.81 -19.97 -40.55
CA THR A 2 -40.68 -18.99 -39.46
C THR A 2 -40.00 -19.51 -38.18
N LYS A 3 -40.12 -20.80 -37.83
CA LYS A 3 -39.48 -21.40 -36.63
C LYS A 3 -37.94 -21.43 -36.72
N PHE A 4 -37.39 -21.79 -37.88
CA PHE A 4 -35.94 -21.81 -38.11
C PHE A 4 -35.32 -20.41 -38.08
N LEU A 5 -36.07 -19.40 -38.50
CA LEU A 5 -35.63 -18.01 -38.45
C LEU A 5 -35.57 -17.49 -36.99
N LYS A 6 -36.58 -17.80 -36.17
CA LYS A 6 -36.60 -17.47 -34.73
C LYS A 6 -35.47 -18.16 -33.95
N LEU A 7 -35.12 -19.40 -34.29
CA LEU A 7 -34.03 -20.15 -33.66
C LEU A 7 -32.64 -19.54 -33.97
N LYS A 8 -32.44 -19.07 -35.21
CA LYS A 8 -31.20 -18.37 -35.61
C LYS A 8 -30.99 -17.06 -34.86
N TYR A 9 -32.05 -16.26 -34.70
CA TYR A 9 -31.98 -15.01 -33.93
C TYR A 9 -31.75 -15.27 -32.44
N LEU A 10 -32.34 -16.34 -31.88
CA LEU A 10 -32.11 -16.73 -30.48
C LEU A 10 -30.64 -17.10 -30.22
N CYS A 11 -30.01 -17.88 -31.10
CA CYS A 11 -28.58 -18.20 -30.98
C CYS A 11 -27.69 -16.97 -31.09
N LEU A 12 -28.02 -16.02 -31.97
CA LEU A 12 -27.25 -14.79 -32.15
C LEU A 12 -27.30 -13.90 -30.89
N VAL A 13 -28.47 -13.77 -30.26
CA VAL A 13 -28.64 -13.03 -29.00
C VAL A 13 -27.87 -13.70 -27.85
N VAL A 14 -27.88 -15.03 -27.76
CA VAL A 14 -27.14 -15.77 -26.73
C VAL A 14 -25.62 -15.57 -26.90
N ILE A 15 -25.09 -15.66 -28.13
CA ILE A 15 -23.67 -15.43 -28.42
C ILE A 15 -23.25 -13.99 -28.07
N LEU A 16 -24.08 -13.00 -28.41
CA LEU A 16 -23.84 -11.60 -28.06
C LEU A 16 -23.78 -11.40 -26.53
N LEU A 17 -24.68 -12.03 -25.76
CA LEU A 17 -24.70 -11.94 -24.29
C LEU A 17 -23.45 -12.55 -23.63
N PHE A 18 -22.93 -13.66 -24.16
CA PHE A 18 -21.70 -14.28 -23.64
C PHE A 18 -20.45 -13.45 -23.93
N CYS A 19 -20.38 -12.72 -25.05
CA CYS A 19 -19.25 -11.85 -25.39
C CYS A 19 -19.12 -10.64 -24.44
N VAL A 20 -20.21 -10.08 -23.93
CA VAL A 20 -20.16 -8.90 -23.02
C VAL A 20 -19.58 -9.24 -21.64
N SER A 21 -19.73 -10.49 -21.20
CA SER A 21 -19.29 -10.94 -19.86
C SER A 21 -17.76 -11.06 -19.71
N CYS A 22 -17.03 -11.24 -20.81
CA CYS A 22 -15.56 -11.34 -20.79
C CYS A 22 -14.88 -9.96 -20.79
N LEU A 23 -15.47 -8.97 -21.46
CA LEU A 23 -14.95 -7.60 -21.55
C LEU A 23 -15.03 -6.84 -20.23
N THR A 24 -16.06 -7.09 -19.41
CA THR A 24 -16.30 -6.38 -18.14
C THR A 24 -15.26 -6.71 -17.07
N LYS A 25 -14.70 -7.93 -17.03
CA LYS A 25 -13.67 -8.31 -16.04
C LYS A 25 -12.32 -7.61 -16.25
N LYS A 26 -11.94 -7.29 -17.49
CA LYS A 26 -10.65 -6.64 -17.81
C LYS A 26 -10.61 -5.16 -17.43
N VAL A 27 -11.78 -4.52 -17.34
CA VAL A 27 -11.92 -3.11 -16.93
C VAL A 27 -11.88 -2.98 -15.40
N TRP A 28 -12.38 -3.96 -14.65
CA TRP A 28 -12.54 -3.86 -13.19
C TRP A 28 -11.32 -4.23 -12.34
N ASN A 29 -10.30 -4.89 -12.91
CA ASN A 29 -9.12 -5.37 -12.16
C ASN A 29 -7.80 -4.71 -12.59
N GLN A 30 -7.90 -3.45 -13.01
CA GLN A 30 -6.71 -2.70 -13.38
C GLN A 30 -5.88 -2.37 -12.13
N SER A 31 -4.58 -2.68 -12.18
CA SER A 31 -3.65 -2.42 -11.09
C SER A 31 -2.25 -2.18 -11.62
N TYR A 32 -1.38 -1.66 -10.76
CA TYR A 32 0.06 -1.69 -10.98
C TYR A 32 0.75 -2.27 -9.75
N LYS A 33 1.91 -2.88 -9.98
CA LYS A 33 2.79 -3.31 -8.89
C LYS A 33 3.66 -2.13 -8.45
N GLU A 34 3.69 -1.91 -7.15
CA GLU A 34 4.62 -1.01 -6.48
C GLU A 34 5.66 -1.83 -5.71
N ASN A 35 6.93 -1.40 -5.72
CA ASN A 35 7.98 -2.04 -4.96
C ASN A 35 8.44 -1.15 -3.81
N PHE A 36 8.12 -1.53 -2.59
CA PHE A 36 8.43 -0.80 -1.37
C PHE A 36 9.73 -1.30 -0.74
N ASN A 37 10.72 -0.43 -0.69
CA ASN A 37 12.04 -0.76 -0.15
C ASN A 37 12.36 0.01 1.14
N GLN A 38 11.83 1.22 1.24
CA GLN A 38 12.16 2.16 2.30
C GLN A 38 10.91 2.71 2.95
N PHE A 39 11.10 3.23 4.17
CA PHE A 39 10.06 3.94 4.88
C PHE A 39 10.62 5.13 5.64
N LEU A 40 9.74 6.08 5.95
CA LEU A 40 9.99 7.16 6.87
C LEU A 40 8.87 7.21 7.91
N ILE A 41 9.19 7.74 9.08
CA ILE A 41 8.23 8.01 10.13
C ILE A 41 8.34 9.49 10.45
N SER A 42 7.20 10.18 10.49
CA SER A 42 7.11 11.56 10.97
C SER A 42 7.65 11.69 12.41
N GLN A 43 8.12 12.89 12.76
CA GLN A 43 8.74 13.15 14.07
C GLN A 43 7.80 12.82 15.25
N ASN A 44 6.52 13.09 15.11
CA ASN A 44 5.48 12.82 16.12
C ASN A 44 4.94 11.36 16.08
N GLY A 45 5.36 10.57 15.08
CA GLY A 45 4.96 9.16 14.89
C GLY A 45 3.58 8.94 14.28
N ASN A 46 2.84 9.99 13.89
CA ASN A 46 1.45 9.85 13.43
C ASN A 46 1.30 9.60 11.92
N MET A 47 2.39 9.72 11.18
CA MET A 47 2.45 9.44 9.74
C MET A 47 3.62 8.54 9.42
N VAL A 48 3.38 7.64 8.46
CA VAL A 48 4.39 6.76 7.90
C VAL A 48 4.40 6.94 6.39
N VAL A 49 5.59 7.15 5.84
CA VAL A 49 5.80 7.23 4.40
C VAL A 49 6.33 5.88 3.92
N PHE A 50 5.68 5.28 2.94
CA PHE A 50 6.22 4.15 2.20
C PHE A 50 6.78 4.64 0.88
N LEU A 51 8.08 4.41 0.67
CA LEU A 51 8.79 4.81 -0.54
C LEU A 51 8.80 3.64 -1.51
N GLY A 52 7.93 3.75 -2.52
CA GLY A 52 7.88 2.86 -3.66
C GLY A 52 8.83 3.30 -4.78
N SER A 53 9.11 2.40 -5.72
CA SER A 53 9.92 2.70 -6.91
C SER A 53 9.22 3.61 -7.92
N LYS A 54 7.88 3.60 -7.97
CA LYS A 54 7.09 4.44 -8.88
C LYS A 54 6.48 5.66 -8.20
N TYR A 55 6.00 5.48 -6.97
CA TYR A 55 5.35 6.53 -6.19
C TYR A 55 5.70 6.43 -4.71
N HIS A 56 5.43 7.51 -3.99
CA HIS A 56 5.52 7.54 -2.53
C HIS A 56 4.13 7.69 -1.92
N TYR A 57 3.95 7.14 -0.72
CA TYR A 57 2.63 7.02 -0.09
C TYR A 57 2.73 7.48 1.35
N ILE A 58 1.97 8.50 1.71
CA ILE A 58 1.91 9.01 3.08
C ILE A 58 0.63 8.49 3.70
N PHE A 59 0.75 7.66 4.73
CA PHE A 59 -0.37 7.11 5.49
C PHE A 59 -0.43 7.69 6.89
N HIS A 60 -1.65 7.88 7.39
CA HIS A 60 -1.89 8.23 8.78
C HIS A 60 -1.89 6.97 9.65
N ASP A 61 -1.14 6.99 10.73
CA ASP A 61 -1.04 5.95 11.75
C ASP A 61 -1.57 6.48 13.09
N ASN A 62 -2.88 6.70 13.15
CA ASN A 62 -3.54 7.27 14.34
C ASN A 62 -3.39 6.39 15.58
N THR A 63 -3.18 5.08 15.42
CA THR A 63 -2.99 4.15 16.53
C THR A 63 -1.53 4.01 16.95
N LYS A 64 -0.60 4.64 16.22
CA LYS A 64 0.87 4.47 16.35
C LYS A 64 1.34 3.01 16.23
N THR A 65 0.49 2.13 15.70
CA THR A 65 0.79 0.70 15.64
C THR A 65 1.89 0.44 14.62
N LEU A 66 1.82 1.11 13.47
CA LEU A 66 2.81 0.96 12.41
C LEU A 66 4.15 1.58 12.82
N GLU A 67 4.15 2.77 13.43
CA GLU A 67 5.34 3.36 14.06
C GLU A 67 6.03 2.37 14.98
N ARG A 68 5.27 1.84 15.97
CA ARG A 68 5.82 0.92 16.97
C ARG A 68 6.40 -0.33 16.33
N LEU A 69 5.75 -0.90 15.32
CA LEU A 69 6.26 -2.05 14.57
C LEU A 69 7.55 -1.74 13.80
N LEU A 70 7.62 -0.57 13.15
CA LEU A 70 8.78 -0.16 12.34
C LEU A 70 9.99 0.23 13.19
N LYS A 71 9.77 0.77 14.40
CA LYS A 71 10.84 1.08 15.36
C LYS A 71 11.24 -0.11 16.22
N TRP A 72 10.47 -1.19 16.23
CA TRP A 72 10.75 -2.35 17.07
C TRP A 72 12.11 -2.97 16.71
N PRO A 73 13.02 -3.20 17.70
CA PRO A 73 14.33 -3.77 17.43
C PRO A 73 14.28 -5.14 16.73
N ASN A 74 13.27 -5.95 17.07
CA ASN A 74 13.10 -7.29 16.51
C ASN A 74 12.22 -7.33 15.25
N ARG A 75 12.02 -6.19 14.56
CA ARG A 75 11.23 -6.11 13.31
C ARG A 75 11.68 -7.05 12.19
N ARG A 76 12.89 -7.60 12.25
CA ARG A 76 13.36 -8.69 11.35
C ARG A 76 12.44 -9.90 11.33
N ASN A 77 11.71 -10.11 12.43
CA ASN A 77 10.76 -11.20 12.54
C ASN A 77 9.37 -10.87 12.00
N LEU A 78 9.16 -9.65 11.52
CA LEU A 78 7.91 -9.22 10.89
C LEU A 78 7.98 -9.43 9.38
N PHE A 79 6.82 -9.69 8.78
CA PHE A 79 6.67 -9.67 7.34
C PHE A 79 5.27 -9.21 6.93
N ILE A 80 5.20 -8.50 5.81
CA ILE A 80 3.93 -8.15 5.20
C ILE A 80 3.44 -9.36 4.41
N ASN A 81 2.23 -9.83 4.71
CA ASN A 81 1.53 -10.79 3.87
C ASN A 81 0.98 -10.04 2.65
N THR A 82 1.68 -10.14 1.52
CA THR A 82 1.35 -9.42 0.28
C THR A 82 0.08 -9.93 -0.39
N GLN A 83 -0.36 -11.15 -0.08
CA GLN A 83 -1.61 -11.74 -0.60
C GLN A 83 -2.84 -11.19 0.13
N GLU A 84 -2.71 -10.94 1.43
CA GLU A 84 -3.76 -10.34 2.25
C GLU A 84 -3.70 -8.81 2.28
N THR A 85 -2.60 -8.20 1.87
CA THR A 85 -2.45 -6.74 1.81
C THR A 85 -3.07 -6.19 0.53
N LYS A 86 -3.90 -5.15 0.67
CA LYS A 86 -4.63 -4.55 -0.46
C LYS A 86 -4.68 -3.04 -0.32
N PHE A 87 -4.34 -2.35 -1.41
CA PHE A 87 -4.50 -0.91 -1.54
C PHE A 87 -5.32 -0.55 -2.78
N ASN A 88 -6.25 0.36 -2.60
CA ASN A 88 -7.11 0.91 -3.63
C ASN A 88 -6.80 2.40 -3.79
N LEU A 89 -6.55 2.82 -5.03
CA LEU A 89 -6.28 4.17 -5.45
C LEU A 89 -7.52 4.76 -6.13
N LYS A 90 -7.99 5.88 -5.59
CA LYS A 90 -9.07 6.69 -6.16
C LYS A 90 -8.51 7.77 -7.09
N SER A 91 -9.33 8.34 -7.96
CA SER A 91 -8.97 9.47 -8.84
C SER A 91 -8.16 10.55 -8.14
N ASN A 92 -8.63 11.08 -7.01
CA ASN A 92 -7.98 12.16 -6.27
C ASN A 92 -6.66 11.81 -5.55
N ASN A 93 -5.94 10.77 -5.99
CA ASN A 93 -4.73 10.24 -5.37
C ASN A 93 -4.87 9.74 -3.93
N ILE A 94 -6.11 9.62 -3.43
CA ILE A 94 -6.37 9.00 -2.12
C ILE A 94 -6.16 7.49 -2.24
N VAL A 95 -5.36 6.96 -1.32
CA VAL A 95 -5.12 5.53 -1.17
C VAL A 95 -5.79 5.04 0.10
N THR A 96 -6.58 3.98 -0.02
CA THR A 96 -7.25 3.33 1.10
C THR A 96 -7.02 1.83 1.03
N GLY A 97 -7.04 1.14 2.18
CA GLY A 97 -6.90 -0.30 2.19
C GLY A 97 -6.44 -0.83 3.52
N HIS A 98 -5.68 -1.91 3.48
CA HIS A 98 -5.07 -2.47 4.68
C HIS A 98 -3.75 -3.16 4.38
N VAL A 99 -2.88 -3.16 5.39
CA VAL A 99 -1.66 -3.96 5.45
C VAL A 99 -1.87 -5.08 6.45
N THR A 100 -1.55 -6.31 6.04
CA THR A 100 -1.50 -7.45 6.94
C THR A 100 -0.06 -7.74 7.30
N VAL A 101 0.28 -7.63 8.58
CA VAL A 101 1.61 -7.93 9.12
C VAL A 101 1.55 -9.23 9.91
N GLU A 102 2.49 -10.12 9.64
CA GLU A 102 2.64 -11.41 10.31
C GLU A 102 4.00 -11.47 11.03
N SER A 103 4.11 -12.39 11.98
CA SER A 103 5.32 -12.54 12.79
C SER A 103 5.77 -14.01 12.86
N PHE A 104 7.09 -14.23 12.76
CA PHE A 104 7.72 -15.53 13.02
C PHE A 104 7.76 -15.82 14.53
N TYR A 105 6.61 -16.24 15.06
CA TYR A 105 6.38 -16.32 16.51
C TYR A 105 7.26 -17.35 17.22
N ASN A 106 7.47 -18.54 16.65
CA ASN A 106 7.85 -19.72 17.43
C ASN A 106 9.21 -19.66 18.17
N ASN A 107 10.10 -18.70 17.88
CA ASN A 107 11.43 -18.60 18.49
C ASN A 107 11.71 -17.22 19.11
N MET A 108 10.67 -16.54 19.61
CA MET A 108 10.81 -15.24 20.27
C MET A 108 10.80 -15.35 21.80
N PRO A 109 11.49 -14.46 22.52
CA PRO A 109 11.34 -14.36 23.97
C PRO A 109 9.92 -13.86 24.34
N GLU A 110 9.42 -14.23 25.53
CA GLU A 110 8.04 -13.88 25.95
C GLU A 110 7.75 -12.36 25.90
N ARG A 111 8.75 -11.52 26.20
CA ARG A 111 8.65 -10.05 26.06
C ARG A 111 8.22 -9.60 24.66
N ASP A 112 8.66 -10.30 23.63
CA ASP A 112 8.32 -9.99 22.23
C ASP A 112 6.91 -10.48 21.91
N HIS A 113 6.50 -11.60 22.50
CA HIS A 113 5.12 -12.07 22.43
C HIS A 113 4.16 -11.06 23.07
N GLU A 114 4.47 -10.57 24.26
CA GLU A 114 3.71 -9.52 24.95
C GLU A 114 3.65 -8.24 24.15
N PHE A 115 4.77 -7.80 23.57
CA PHE A 115 4.80 -6.64 22.70
C PHE A 115 3.83 -6.79 21.52
N LEU A 116 3.88 -7.91 20.79
CA LEU A 116 2.98 -8.17 19.66
C LEU A 116 1.52 -8.27 20.10
N ARG A 117 1.23 -8.93 21.23
CA ARG A 117 -0.12 -8.99 21.82
C ARG A 117 -0.64 -7.60 22.18
N SER A 118 0.20 -6.73 22.75
CA SER A 118 -0.14 -5.34 23.10
C SER A 118 -0.49 -4.49 21.88
N LEU A 119 0.04 -4.84 20.71
CA LEU A 119 -0.26 -4.18 19.44
C LEU A 119 -1.52 -4.72 18.77
N GLY A 120 -2.08 -5.83 19.28
CA GLY A 120 -3.28 -6.46 18.74
C GLY A 120 -3.02 -7.61 17.76
N PHE A 121 -1.81 -8.19 17.74
CA PHE A 121 -1.56 -9.42 16.99
C PHE A 121 -2.40 -10.55 17.57
N LYS A 122 -3.09 -11.27 16.68
CA LYS A 122 -3.95 -12.40 17.05
C LYS A 122 -3.44 -13.68 16.40
N LYS A 123 -3.41 -14.75 17.18
CA LYS A 123 -3.11 -16.11 16.71
C LYS A 123 -4.44 -16.85 16.50
N LYS A 124 -4.73 -17.28 15.27
CA LYS A 124 -6.00 -17.99 14.98
C LYS A 124 -6.00 -19.42 15.52
N ASN A 125 -4.85 -20.10 15.46
CA ASN A 125 -4.64 -21.43 16.04
C ASN A 125 -3.14 -21.66 16.30
N LYS A 126 -2.77 -22.75 16.97
CA LYS A 126 -1.37 -23.04 17.36
C LYS A 126 -0.38 -23.11 16.19
N TYR A 127 -0.84 -23.42 14.97
CA TYR A 127 -0.01 -23.62 13.78
C TYR A 127 0.14 -22.37 12.90
N MET A 128 -0.72 -21.36 13.08
CA MET A 128 -0.66 -20.14 12.28
C MET A 128 0.23 -19.09 12.94
N ALA A 129 0.99 -18.37 12.11
CA ALA A 129 1.67 -17.15 12.53
C ALA A 129 0.64 -16.14 13.05
N PRO A 130 0.89 -15.46 14.18
CA PRO A 130 0.08 -14.34 14.61
C PRO A 130 0.17 -13.22 13.60
N LYS A 131 -0.96 -12.55 13.40
CA LYS A 131 -1.06 -11.46 12.45
C LYS A 131 -1.92 -10.32 12.97
N ILE A 132 -1.70 -9.15 12.40
CA ILE A 132 -2.54 -7.97 12.56
C ILE A 132 -2.92 -7.42 11.19
N LYS A 133 -4.14 -6.90 11.10
CA LYS A 133 -4.61 -6.15 9.93
C LYS A 133 -4.74 -4.69 10.31
N LEU A 134 -3.96 -3.84 9.66
CA LEU A 134 -3.93 -2.40 9.88
C LEU A 134 -4.68 -1.70 8.74
N MET A 135 -5.74 -0.98 9.07
CA MET A 135 -6.45 -0.16 8.10
C MET A 135 -5.62 1.08 7.77
N MET A 136 -5.46 1.36 6.48
CA MET A 136 -4.58 2.41 5.98
C MET A 136 -5.39 3.42 5.16
N LYS A 137 -5.15 4.70 5.42
CA LYS A 137 -5.67 5.81 4.61
C LYS A 137 -4.58 6.85 4.42
N GLY A 138 -4.38 7.25 3.17
CA GLY A 138 -3.26 8.10 2.80
C GLY A 138 -3.42 8.71 1.42
N LYS A 139 -2.32 9.28 0.92
CA LYS A 139 -2.24 9.91 -0.40
C LYS A 139 -0.96 9.48 -1.12
N ARG A 140 -1.06 9.37 -2.45
CA ARG A 140 0.02 9.06 -3.37
C ARG A 140 0.69 10.34 -3.89
N TYR A 141 2.02 10.31 -3.99
CA TYR A 141 2.88 11.42 -4.42
C TYR A 141 3.90 10.95 -5.46
N LEU A 142 4.40 11.88 -6.28
CA LEU A 142 5.52 11.59 -7.18
C LEU A 142 6.81 11.38 -6.37
N PRO A 143 7.71 10.49 -6.83
CA PRO A 143 9.04 10.38 -6.26
C PRO A 143 9.82 11.69 -6.36
N ARG A 144 10.75 11.90 -5.44
CA ARG A 144 11.71 13.00 -5.48
C ARG A 144 13.13 12.44 -5.30
N ALA A 145 14.09 12.98 -6.05
CA ALA A 145 15.44 12.42 -6.12
C ALA A 145 16.32 12.74 -4.90
N ASP A 146 15.90 13.64 -4.01
CA ASP A 146 16.75 14.28 -2.99
C ASP A 146 16.25 14.04 -1.55
N LEU A 147 15.68 12.87 -1.25
CA LEU A 147 15.19 12.52 0.09
C LEU A 147 16.29 12.35 1.17
N GLY A 148 17.54 12.69 0.84
CA GLY A 148 18.69 12.57 1.73
C GLY A 148 19.33 11.18 1.72
N TYR A 149 20.45 11.06 2.43
CA TYR A 149 21.17 9.80 2.65
C TYR A 149 20.69 9.14 3.96
N ASP A 150 20.83 7.82 4.09
CA ASP A 150 20.50 7.02 5.29
C ASP A 150 19.00 6.86 5.66
N ILE A 151 18.15 6.64 4.66
CA ILE A 151 16.74 6.32 4.89
C ILE A 151 16.57 4.86 5.39
N PRO A 152 15.81 4.62 6.47
CA PRO A 152 15.49 3.28 6.95
C PRO A 152 14.91 2.37 5.87
N GLN A 153 15.50 1.18 5.76
CA GLN A 153 15.06 0.14 4.82
C GLN A 153 14.12 -0.84 5.51
N PHE A 154 13.17 -1.37 4.74
CA PHE A 154 12.54 -2.63 5.08
C PHE A 154 13.56 -3.76 5.06
N GLN A 155 13.30 -4.81 5.83
CA GLN A 155 14.17 -5.99 5.89
C GLN A 155 14.23 -6.76 4.57
N ARG A 156 13.22 -6.54 3.72
CA ARG A 156 13.12 -7.07 2.36
C ARG A 156 12.23 -6.14 1.54
N PRO A 157 12.40 -6.10 0.21
CA PRO A 157 11.48 -5.39 -0.67
C PRO A 157 10.10 -6.04 -0.63
N TYR A 158 9.05 -5.23 -0.66
CA TYR A 158 7.66 -5.69 -0.72
C TYR A 158 6.99 -5.24 -2.01
N VAL A 159 6.61 -6.22 -2.84
CA VAL A 159 5.85 -5.96 -4.06
C VAL A 159 4.36 -6.06 -3.75
N ILE A 160 3.67 -4.92 -3.77
CA ILE A 160 2.25 -4.83 -3.42
C ILE A 160 1.47 -4.29 -4.63
N PRO A 161 0.36 -4.95 -5.03
CA PRO A 161 -0.52 -4.42 -6.06
C PRO A 161 -1.34 -3.23 -5.53
N ILE A 162 -1.37 -2.16 -6.32
CA ILE A 162 -2.23 -1.00 -6.11
C ILE A 162 -3.35 -1.05 -7.15
N TYR A 163 -4.59 -1.23 -6.70
CA TYR A 163 -5.76 -1.37 -7.55
C TYR A 163 -6.40 -0.02 -7.82
N TYR A 164 -6.80 0.24 -9.07
CA TYR A 164 -7.58 1.43 -9.39
C TYR A 164 -9.05 1.19 -9.01
N GLN A 165 -9.67 2.15 -8.32
CA GLN A 165 -11.06 2.03 -7.86
C GLN A 165 -11.96 3.06 -8.56
N GLY A 166 -13.02 2.57 -9.21
CA GLY A 166 -14.18 3.37 -9.65
C GLY A 166 -13.96 4.28 -10.86
N ASP A 167 -12.70 4.56 -11.24
CA ASP A 167 -12.34 5.48 -12.31
C ASP A 167 -11.51 4.78 -13.39
N THR A 168 -11.58 5.27 -14.64
CA THR A 168 -10.69 4.81 -15.71
C THR A 168 -9.24 5.20 -15.39
N ILE A 169 -8.27 4.34 -15.75
CA ILE A 169 -6.84 4.65 -15.61
C ILE A 169 -6.50 6.03 -16.17
N ASP A 170 -7.09 6.39 -17.31
CA ASP A 170 -6.79 7.65 -18.01
C ASP A 170 -7.17 8.85 -17.16
N ASN A 171 -8.29 8.80 -16.42
CA ASN A 171 -8.67 9.86 -15.50
C ASN A 171 -7.69 9.95 -14.32
N ILE A 172 -7.26 8.81 -13.78
CA ILE A 172 -6.32 8.76 -12.65
C ILE A 172 -4.92 9.27 -13.06
N LYS A 173 -4.49 8.99 -14.30
CA LYS A 173 -3.21 9.47 -14.84
C LYS A 173 -3.20 10.96 -15.16
N LYS A 174 -4.35 11.53 -15.54
CA LYS A 174 -4.49 12.96 -15.87
C LYS A 174 -4.45 13.87 -14.63
N ILE A 175 -4.67 13.32 -13.45
CA ILE A 175 -4.71 14.12 -12.22
C ILE A 175 -3.30 14.54 -11.84
N ALA A 176 -3.13 15.83 -11.60
CA ALA A 176 -1.88 16.40 -11.13
C ALA A 176 -1.44 15.68 -9.84
N ILE A 177 -0.24 15.10 -9.88
CA ILE A 177 0.39 14.47 -8.73
C ILE A 177 1.53 15.38 -8.31
N THR A 178 1.53 15.81 -7.05
CA THR A 178 2.61 16.64 -6.52
C THR A 178 3.78 15.76 -6.11
N PRO A 179 5.04 16.21 -6.31
CA PRO A 179 6.19 15.60 -5.67
C PRO A 179 6.01 15.60 -4.15
N ILE A 180 6.54 14.56 -3.49
CA ILE A 180 6.66 14.62 -2.04
C ILE A 180 7.54 15.84 -1.70
N THR A 181 7.01 16.78 -0.93
CA THR A 181 7.76 17.95 -0.48
C THR A 181 8.26 17.67 0.93
N ILE A 182 9.48 18.07 1.26
CA ILE A 182 10.05 17.99 2.62
C ILE A 182 9.19 18.78 3.64
N ALA A 183 8.20 19.55 3.16
CA ALA A 183 7.21 20.28 3.93
C ALA A 183 5.74 19.81 3.71
N ALA A 184 5.50 18.57 3.24
CA ALA A 184 4.26 18.13 2.59
C ALA A 184 2.93 18.37 3.33
N ASP A 185 2.94 18.74 4.63
CA ASP A 185 1.92 19.54 5.32
C ASP A 185 2.37 19.69 6.80
N SER A 186 3.34 20.57 7.08
CA SER A 186 3.86 20.98 8.42
C SER A 186 4.38 19.93 9.43
N THR A 187 4.21 18.62 9.22
CA THR A 187 4.45 17.60 10.26
C THR A 187 5.53 16.56 9.93
N ILE A 188 5.99 16.49 8.67
CA ILE A 188 7.00 15.51 8.24
C ILE A 188 8.37 16.21 8.17
N ILE A 189 8.97 16.46 9.33
CA ILE A 189 10.41 16.78 9.39
C ILE A 189 11.16 15.46 9.31
N ILE A 190 11.74 15.19 8.14
CA ILE A 190 12.63 14.05 7.92
C ILE A 190 13.96 14.37 8.63
N GLY A 191 14.43 13.44 9.45
CA GLY A 191 15.56 13.62 10.36
C GLY A 191 16.81 14.24 9.72
N LYS A 192 17.34 15.26 10.41
CA LYS A 192 18.69 15.83 10.27
C LYS A 192 19.19 16.05 8.83
N ILE A 193 18.40 16.72 7.99
CA ILE A 193 18.97 17.44 6.84
C ILE A 193 19.67 18.67 7.41
N ILE A 194 20.99 18.62 7.54
CA ILE A 194 21.80 19.84 7.68
C ILE A 194 21.70 20.53 6.32
N LEU A 195 20.84 21.54 6.23
CA LEU A 195 20.92 22.51 5.16
C LEU A 195 22.23 23.27 5.36
N SER A 196 23.31 22.81 4.73
CA SER A 196 24.43 23.70 4.49
C SER A 196 23.93 24.75 3.51
N PRO A 197 23.93 26.06 3.85
CA PRO A 197 23.58 27.07 2.88
C PRO A 197 24.56 26.97 1.72
N PHE A 198 24.04 26.75 0.52
CA PHE A 198 24.76 26.99 -0.71
C PHE A 198 25.21 28.46 -0.70
N ARG A 199 26.46 28.70 -0.31
CA ARG A 199 27.17 29.92 -0.69
C ARG A 199 27.69 29.66 -2.09
N GLY A 200 27.08 30.31 -3.08
CA GLY A 200 27.69 30.47 -4.37
C GLY A 200 29.05 31.16 -4.22
N GLN A 201 30.07 30.54 -4.79
CA GLN A 201 31.22 31.23 -5.38
C GLN A 201 31.30 30.75 -6.82
#